data_AF-A0A7Z0LIW9-F1
#
_entry.id   AF-A0A7Z0LIW9-F1
#
_cell.length_a   1.000
_cell.length_b   1.000
_cell.length_c   1.000
_cell.angle_alpha   90.00
_cell.angle_beta   90.00
_cell.angle_gamma   90.00
#
_symmetry.space_group_name_H-M   'P 1'
#
loop_
_entity.id
_entity.type
_entity.pdbx_description
1 polymer ?
#
loop_
_entity_poly.entity_id
_entity_poly.type
_entity_poly.pdbx_seq_one_letter_code
_entity_poly.pdbx_strand_id
1 'polypeptide(L)' 'MTPDEHEHVIDELQAVIDDTQATLKRFENTSMEDEMPEDYEKLLTILDDAVKQQREHTRVMLGGKSLGHNRTKFNLDSR' A
#
# COMPACT_ATOMS: atom_id res chain seq x y z
N MET A 1 9.18 -7.71 -11.45
CA MET A 1 9.67 -7.17 -10.17
C MET A 1 10.02 -8.32 -9.24
N THR A 2 11.11 -8.19 -8.52
CA THR A 2 11.60 -9.17 -7.54
C THR A 2 10.89 -8.97 -6.19
N PRO A 3 10.86 -9.98 -5.31
CA PRO A 3 10.29 -9.83 -3.96
C PRO A 3 10.84 -8.62 -3.19
N ASP A 4 12.14 -8.36 -3.31
CA ASP A 4 12.82 -7.26 -2.61
C ASP A 4 12.40 -5.88 -3.15
N GLU A 5 12.24 -5.74 -4.47
CA GLU A 5 11.70 -4.52 -5.09
C GLU A 5 10.27 -4.22 -4.63
N HIS A 6 9.52 -5.26 -4.32
CA HIS A 6 8.15 -5.13 -3.86
C HIS A 6 8.05 -4.77 -2.38
N GLU A 7 8.92 -5.32 -1.52
CA GLU A 7 9.03 -4.88 -0.12
C GLU A 7 9.45 -3.41 -0.05
N HIS A 8 10.43 -3.01 -0.86
CA HIS A 8 10.85 -1.61 -0.95
C HIS A 8 9.71 -0.67 -1.36
N VAL A 9 8.90 -1.03 -2.37
CA VAL A 9 7.74 -0.22 -2.77
C VAL A 9 6.68 -0.15 -1.66
N ILE A 10 6.50 -1.22 -0.90
CA ILE A 10 5.56 -1.23 0.24
C ILE A 10 6.04 -0.28 1.34
N ASP A 11 7.34 -0.31 1.67
CA ASP A 11 7.95 0.54 2.69
C ASP A 11 7.89 2.02 2.32
N GLU A 12 8.22 2.36 1.06
CA GLU A 12 8.13 3.74 0.56
C GLU A 12 6.68 4.26 0.58
N LEU A 13 5.71 3.42 0.22
CA LEU A 13 4.30 3.79 0.28
C LEU A 13 3.80 3.97 1.72
N GLN A 14 4.28 3.16 2.66
CA GLN A 14 3.97 3.35 4.09
C GLN A 14 4.56 4.65 4.62
N ALA A 15 5.79 5.00 4.23
CA ALA A 15 6.43 6.27 4.61
C ALA A 15 5.61 7.48 4.12
N VAL A 16 5.13 7.47 2.88
CA VAL A 16 4.28 8.55 2.34
C VAL A 16 2.95 8.66 3.08
N ILE A 17 2.34 7.55 3.48
CA ILE A 17 1.11 7.54 4.28
C ILE A 17 1.36 8.18 5.65
N ASP A 18 2.44 7.78 6.32
CA ASP A 18 2.79 8.28 7.65
C ASP A 18 3.09 9.79 7.61
N ASP A 19 3.82 10.26 6.61
CA ASP A 19 4.11 11.68 6.39
C ASP A 19 2.84 12.49 6.11
N THR A 20 1.90 11.94 5.33
CA THR A 20 0.63 12.59 5.04
C THR A 20 -0.23 12.71 6.29
N GLN A 21 -0.30 11.65 7.11
CA GLN A 21 -1.00 11.68 8.40
C GLN A 21 -0.38 12.69 9.36
N ALA A 22 0.96 12.73 9.44
CA ALA A 22 1.66 13.70 10.28
C ALA A 22 1.41 15.15 9.83
N THR A 23 1.29 15.37 8.53
CA THR A 23 0.97 16.66 7.93
C THR A 23 -0.47 17.08 8.26
N LEU A 24 -1.45 16.19 8.07
CA LEU A 24 -2.85 16.44 8.43
C LEU A 24 -3.00 16.79 9.91
N LYS A 25 -2.34 16.04 10.79
CA LYS A 25 -2.35 16.32 12.24
C LYS A 25 -1.76 17.69 12.59
N ARG A 26 -0.78 18.19 11.84
CA ARG A 26 -0.26 19.55 12.01
C ARG A 26 -1.25 20.61 11.52
N PHE A 27 -1.98 20.33 10.45
CA PHE A 27 -3.04 21.21 9.93
C PHE A 27 -4.27 21.26 10.83
N GLU A 28 -4.65 20.14 11.45
CA GLU A 28 -5.71 20.08 12.48
C GLU A 28 -5.35 20.96 13.68
N ASN A 29 -4.08 20.97 14.12
CA ASN A 29 -3.60 21.87 15.17
C ASN A 29 -3.62 23.37 14.80
N THR A 30 -3.89 23.71 13.54
CA THR A 30 -4.08 25.09 13.07
C THR A 30 -5.55 25.47 12.85
N SER A 31 -6.51 24.68 13.36
CA SER A 31 -7.96 24.87 13.15
C SER A 31 -8.39 24.82 11.68
N MET A 32 -7.60 24.16 10.82
CA MET A 32 -7.91 24.08 9.38
C MET A 32 -9.14 23.22 9.09
N GLU A 33 -9.51 22.32 10.00
CA GLU A 33 -10.78 21.57 9.95
C GLU A 33 -12.01 22.50 10.03
N ASP A 34 -11.90 23.60 10.77
CA ASP A 34 -12.96 24.58 10.97
C ASP A 34 -12.92 25.70 9.92
N GLU A 35 -11.71 26.11 9.50
CA GLU A 35 -11.53 27.22 8.57
C GLU A 35 -11.70 26.83 7.09
N MET A 36 -11.32 25.59 6.72
CA MET A 36 -11.38 25.10 5.33
C MET A 36 -11.84 23.63 5.25
N PRO A 37 -13.06 23.33 5.72
CA PRO A 37 -13.57 21.96 5.83
C PRO A 37 -13.60 21.20 4.49
N GLU A 38 -13.96 21.88 3.39
CA GLU A 38 -14.02 21.23 2.06
C GLU A 38 -12.65 20.78 1.55
N ASP A 39 -11.60 21.57 1.78
CA ASP A 39 -10.26 21.22 1.33
C ASP A 39 -9.62 20.17 2.24
N TYR A 40 -9.97 20.19 3.54
CA TYR A 40 -9.62 19.13 4.46
C TYR A 40 -10.29 17.79 4.08
N GLU A 41 -11.59 17.78 3.74
CA GLU A 41 -12.28 16.56 3.26
C GLU A 41 -11.69 16.03 1.93
N LYS A 42 -11.30 16.91 1.00
CA LYS A 42 -10.60 16.49 -0.23
C LYS A 42 -9.27 15.80 0.09
N LEU A 43 -8.49 16.35 1.01
CA LEU A 43 -7.21 15.76 1.43
C LEU A 43 -7.43 14.38 2.06
N LEU A 44 -8.45 14.22 2.91
CA LEU A 44 -8.82 12.93 3.49
C LEU A 44 -9.24 11.91 2.41
N THR A 45 -10.01 12.35 1.42
CA THR A 45 -10.45 11.48 0.31
C THR A 45 -9.26 10.99 -0.52
N ILE A 46 -8.32 11.89 -0.85
CA ILE A 46 -7.09 11.53 -1.58
C ILE A 46 -6.25 10.52 -0.80
N LEU A 47 -6.12 10.71 0.52
CA LEU A 47 -5.37 9.80 1.37
C LEU A 47 -6.02 8.41 1.42
N ASP A 48 -7.34 8.34 1.61
CA ASP A 48 -8.07 7.06 1.67
C ASP A 48 -7.98 6.31 0.33
N ASP A 49 -8.10 7.01 -0.80
CA ASP A 49 -7.94 6.41 -2.13
C ASP A 49 -6.51 5.90 -2.37
N ALA A 50 -5.49 6.64 -1.94
CA ALA A 50 -4.10 6.20 -2.04
C ALA A 50 -3.83 4.91 -1.23
N VAL A 51 -4.35 4.84 0.01
CA VAL A 51 -4.24 3.64 0.87
C VAL A 51 -4.96 2.45 0.24
N LYS A 52 -6.17 2.65 -0.32
CA LYS A 52 -6.92 1.59 -1.01
C LYS A 52 -6.17 1.08 -2.22
N GLN A 53 -5.63 1.97 -3.05
CA GLN A 53 -4.86 1.59 -4.24
C GLN A 53 -3.58 0.83 -3.88
N GLN A 54 -2.85 1.26 -2.86
CA GLN A 54 -1.67 0.54 -2.35
C GLN A 54 -2.04 -0.89 -1.91
N ARG A 55 -3.10 -1.03 -1.11
CA ARG A 55 -3.54 -2.34 -0.58
C ARG A 55 -4.00 -3.27 -1.70
N GLU A 56 -4.73 -2.76 -2.68
CA GLU A 56 -5.16 -3.55 -3.84
C GLU A 56 -3.97 -3.98 -4.68
N HIS A 57 -3.05 -3.06 -4.98
CA HIS A 57 -1.83 -3.37 -5.70
C HIS A 57 -1.01 -4.46 -4.97
N THR A 58 -0.84 -4.34 -3.65
CA THR A 58 -0.14 -5.32 -2.82
C THR A 58 -0.87 -6.68 -2.79
N ARG A 59 -2.21 -6.69 -2.74
CA ARG A 59 -3.01 -7.92 -2.80
C ARG A 59 -2.90 -8.64 -4.14
N VAL A 60 -3.00 -7.93 -5.25
CA VAL A 60 -2.82 -8.49 -6.60
C VAL A 60 -1.43 -9.12 -6.72
N MET A 61 -0.43 -8.44 -6.20
CA MET A 61 0.94 -8.92 -6.09
C MET A 61 1.09 -10.23 -5.30
N LEU A 62 0.52 -10.28 -4.09
CA LEU A 62 0.62 -11.44 -3.19
C LEU A 62 -0.26 -12.60 -3.66
N GLY A 63 -1.42 -12.32 -4.26
CA GLY A 63 -2.28 -13.30 -4.92
C GLY A 63 -1.63 -13.89 -6.19
N GLY A 64 -0.89 -13.07 -6.94
CA GLY A 64 -0.06 -13.51 -8.06
C GLY A 64 1.08 -14.45 -7.66
N LYS A 65 1.63 -14.31 -6.44
CA LYS A 65 2.62 -15.25 -5.87
C LYS A 65 2.03 -16.63 -5.54
N SER A 66 0.71 -16.77 -5.36
CA SER A 66 0.06 -18.04 -4.97
C SER A 66 -0.15 -19.04 -6.11
N LEU A 67 0.00 -18.65 -7.39
CA LEU A 67 -0.22 -19.54 -8.54
C LEU A 67 1.06 -20.10 -9.18
N GLY A 68 2.24 -19.80 -8.62
CA GLY A 68 3.54 -20.16 -9.23
C GLY A 68 4.34 -21.29 -8.58
N HIS A 69 3.99 -21.77 -7.39
CA HIS A 69 4.81 -22.73 -6.65
C HIS A 69 3.98 -23.92 -6.14
N ASN A 70 3.55 -24.80 -7.04
CA ASN A 70 3.41 -26.25 -6.77
C ASN A 70 2.96 -27.02 -8.01
N ARG A 71 3.92 -27.58 -8.77
CA ARG A 71 3.73 -28.91 -9.39
C ARG A 71 5.08 -29.62 -9.65
N THR A 72 5.57 -30.23 -8.57
CA THR A 72 6.08 -31.60 -8.49
C THR A 72 7.28 -31.99 -9.37
N LYS A 73 8.47 -31.98 -8.75
CA LYS A 73 9.50 -32.98 -9.03
C LYS A 73 8.99 -34.34 -8.52
N PHE A 74 8.26 -35.08 -9.36
CA PHE A 74 8.10 -36.51 -9.15
C PHE A 74 9.35 -37.19 -9.69
N ASN A 75 10.20 -37.64 -8.77
CA ASN A 75 11.27 -38.56 -9.03
C ASN A 75 10.65 -39.94 -9.32
N LEU A 76 10.94 -40.53 -10.48
CA LEU A 76 10.90 -41.97 -10.65
C LEU A 76 12.15 -42.37 -11.43
N ASP A 77 13.16 -42.75 -10.67
CA ASP A 77 13.99 -43.91 -11.01
C ASP A 77 13.08 -45.06 -11.42
N SER A 78 13.11 -45.43 -12.70
CA SER A 78 12.79 -46.78 -13.14
C SER A 78 13.89 -47.25 -14.07
N ARG A 79 14.66 -48.21 -13.57
CA ARG A 79 15.47 -49.14 -14.34
C ARG A 79 14.60 -49.95 -15.31
#